data_AF-A0A3M2BE12-F1
#
_entry.id   AF-A0A3M2BE12-F1
#
_cell.length_a   1.000
_cell.length_b   1.000
_cell.length_c   1.000
_cell.angle_alpha   90.00
_cell.angle_beta   90.00
_cell.angle_gamma   90.00
#
_symmetry.space_group_name_H-M   'P 1'
#
loop_
_entity.id
_entity.type
_entity.pdbx_description
1 polymer ?
#
loop_
_entity_poly.entity_id
_entity_poly.type
_entity_poly.pdbx_seq_one_letter_code
_entity_poly.pdbx_strand_id
1 'polypeptide(L)'
;GTLLALWAATLTRRSALAAGLLLLLVITQGLLGALRVSEISTPLAYAHGVLAQLVLASTAGIAAFMVSSARRETLTDTTQSAASLLVRIGPWAVGVTIVQLILGAGYRHTSSHLLLGLHALMALGVGAIVLIVGIGLLGADRDTPMGRRTRRLGVALIAAVSVQVLLGITALTLVSSGPSRPIPQSTELAEAHPLPALEAAFTTAHQALGAAILALLSALFVAARTTLRRD
;
A
#
# COMPACT_ATOMS: atom_id res chain seq x y z
N GLY A 1 24.62 -19.56 13.63
CA GLY A 1 24.60 -19.05 15.02
C GLY A 1 25.00 -17.58 15.11
N THR A 2 26.22 -17.25 14.69
CA THR A 2 26.85 -15.92 14.85
C THR A 2 26.14 -14.75 14.16
N LEU A 3 25.61 -14.93 12.94
CA LEU A 3 24.87 -13.86 12.23
C LEU A 3 23.53 -13.51 12.91
N LEU A 4 22.82 -14.52 13.44
CA LEU A 4 21.57 -14.34 14.19
C LEU A 4 21.83 -13.68 15.55
N ALA A 5 22.94 -14.01 16.21
CA ALA A 5 23.35 -13.40 17.47
C ALA A 5 23.78 -11.93 17.30
N LEU A 6 24.52 -11.62 16.23
CA LEU A 6 24.90 -10.24 15.87
C LEU A 6 23.68 -9.41 15.48
N TRP A 7 22.75 -9.99 14.72
CA TRP A 7 21.49 -9.34 14.38
C TRP A 7 20.66 -9.07 15.63
N ALA A 8 20.48 -10.07 16.51
CA ALA A 8 19.79 -9.94 17.79
C ALA A 8 20.42 -8.88 18.72
N ALA A 9 21.76 -8.77 18.72
CA ALA A 9 22.47 -7.76 19.51
C ALA A 9 22.21 -6.31 19.05
N THR A 10 21.78 -6.12 17.79
CA THR A 10 21.47 -4.80 17.22
C THR A 10 19.99 -4.45 17.27
N LEU A 11 19.13 -5.38 17.68
CA LEU A 11 17.68 -5.14 17.77
C LEU A 11 17.33 -4.32 19.00
N THR A 12 16.73 -3.16 18.75
CA THR A 12 16.04 -2.45 19.83
C THR A 12 14.76 -3.21 20.22
N ARG A 13 14.34 -3.12 21.49
CA ARG A 13 13.07 -3.71 21.96
C ARG A 13 11.87 -3.31 21.09
N ARG A 14 11.84 -2.08 20.59
CA ARG A 14 10.77 -1.58 19.70
C ARG A 14 10.80 -2.24 18.33
N SER A 15 11.98 -2.43 17.74
CA SER A 15 12.15 -3.11 16.45
C SER A 15 11.79 -4.60 16.54
N ALA A 16 12.16 -5.26 17.65
CA ALA A 16 11.79 -6.65 17.90
C ALA A 16 10.27 -6.82 18.04
N LEU A 17 9.61 -5.93 18.79
CA LEU A 17 8.14 -5.93 18.91
C LEU A 17 7.46 -5.70 17.55
N ALA A 18 7.93 -4.72 16.77
CA ALA A 18 7.37 -4.46 15.44
C ALA A 18 7.53 -5.66 14.49
N ALA A 19 8.70 -6.32 14.49
CA ALA A 19 8.94 -7.51 13.70
C ALA A 19 8.07 -8.70 14.16
N GLY A 20 7.92 -8.91 15.46
CA GLY A 20 7.04 -9.94 16.02
C GLY A 20 5.57 -9.71 15.64
N LEU A 21 5.09 -8.47 15.74
CA LEU A 21 3.74 -8.11 15.29
C LEU A 21 3.56 -8.33 13.79
N LEU A 22 4.54 -7.96 12.96
CA LEU A 22 4.50 -8.22 11.53
C LEU A 22 4.43 -9.73 11.22
N LEU A 23 5.23 -10.55 11.93
CA LEU A 23 5.18 -12.00 11.78
C LEU A 23 3.79 -12.56 12.12
N LEU A 24 3.18 -12.09 13.20
CA LEU A 24 1.81 -12.48 13.55
C LEU A 24 0.79 -12.06 12.48
N LEU A 25 0.95 -10.88 11.86
CA LEU A 25 0.09 -10.45 10.75
C LEU A 25 0.28 -11.35 9.51
N VAL A 26 1.51 -11.75 9.18
CA VAL A 26 1.80 -12.66 8.07
C VAL A 26 1.18 -14.04 8.31
N ILE A 27 1.33 -14.59 9.52
CA ILE A 27 0.73 -15.88 9.90
C ILE A 27 -0.80 -15.79 9.79
N THR A 28 -1.40 -14.76 10.38
CA THR A 28 -2.85 -14.52 10.30
C THR A 28 -3.31 -14.41 8.84
N GLN A 29 -2.55 -13.70 8.00
CA GLN A 29 -2.87 -13.54 6.58
C GLN A 29 -2.82 -14.87 5.81
N GLY A 30 -1.84 -15.73 6.10
CA GLY A 30 -1.75 -17.08 5.55
C GLY A 30 -2.91 -17.97 6.00
N LEU A 31 -3.27 -17.93 7.29
CA LEU A 31 -4.41 -18.67 7.83
C LEU A 31 -5.74 -18.23 7.20
N LEU A 32 -6.00 -16.92 7.11
CA LEU A 32 -7.19 -16.39 6.43
C LEU A 32 -7.23 -16.80 4.95
N GLY A 33 -6.07 -16.87 4.30
CA GLY A 33 -5.93 -17.34 2.92
C GLY A 33 -6.33 -18.80 2.74
N ALA A 34 -5.96 -19.66 3.70
CA ALA A 34 -6.37 -21.07 3.70
C ALA A 34 -7.87 -21.22 4.03
N LEU A 35 -8.33 -20.56 5.09
CA LEU A 35 -9.72 -20.68 5.57
C LEU A 35 -10.74 -20.19 4.54
N ARG A 36 -10.45 -19.09 3.82
CA ARG A 36 -11.39 -18.58 2.81
C ARG A 36 -11.57 -19.54 1.63
N VAL A 37 -10.59 -20.42 1.36
CA VAL A 37 -10.70 -21.46 0.34
C VAL A 37 -11.50 -22.65 0.86
N SER A 38 -11.29 -23.07 2.11
CA SER A 38 -12.03 -24.19 2.70
C SER A 38 -13.48 -23.87 3.06
N GLU A 39 -13.77 -22.62 3.44
CA GLU A 39 -15.11 -22.20 3.91
C GLU A 39 -15.92 -21.42 2.86
N ILE A 40 -15.35 -21.12 1.69
CA ILE A 40 -15.99 -20.32 0.62
C ILE A 40 -16.65 -19.05 1.20
N SER A 41 -15.91 -18.32 2.04
CA SER A 41 -16.44 -17.22 2.84
C SER A 41 -16.03 -15.86 2.29
N THR A 42 -17.02 -15.10 1.80
CA THR A 42 -16.83 -13.73 1.31
C THR A 42 -16.23 -12.78 2.36
N PRO A 43 -16.68 -12.79 3.64
CA PRO A 43 -16.04 -12.01 4.70
C PRO A 43 -14.56 -12.35 4.91
N LEU A 44 -14.18 -13.63 4.84
CA LEU A 44 -12.77 -14.04 4.96
C LEU A 44 -11.95 -13.59 3.75
N ALA A 45 -12.49 -13.68 2.54
CA ALA A 45 -11.83 -13.19 1.33
C ALA A 45 -11.58 -11.67 1.39
N TYR A 46 -12.56 -10.92 1.89
CA TYR A 46 -12.46 -9.49 2.12
C TYR A 46 -11.37 -9.15 3.15
N ALA A 47 -11.41 -9.79 4.33
CA ALA A 47 -10.42 -9.57 5.39
C ALA A 47 -9.00 -9.94 4.94
N HIS A 48 -8.83 -11.08 4.27
CA HIS A 48 -7.56 -11.54 3.73
C HIS A 48 -6.97 -10.53 2.73
N GLY A 49 -7.78 -10.04 1.79
CA GLY A 49 -7.32 -9.09 0.76
C GLY A 49 -6.92 -7.73 1.31
N VAL A 50 -7.61 -7.24 2.35
CA VAL A 50 -7.21 -6.01 3.05
C VAL A 50 -5.95 -6.24 3.87
N LEU A 51 -5.89 -7.33 4.64
CA LEU A 51 -4.76 -7.63 5.51
C LEU A 51 -3.45 -7.83 4.73
N ALA A 52 -3.51 -8.47 3.55
CA ALA A 52 -2.33 -8.64 2.68
C ALA A 52 -1.65 -7.30 2.33
N GLN A 53 -2.45 -6.28 2.05
CA GLN A 53 -1.93 -4.96 1.70
C GLN A 53 -1.39 -4.22 2.93
N LEU A 54 -2.02 -4.39 4.11
CA LEU A 54 -1.51 -3.86 5.38
C LEU A 54 -0.18 -4.52 5.79
N VAL A 55 -0.02 -5.83 5.55
CA VAL A 55 1.24 -6.56 5.74
C VAL A 55 2.33 -5.97 4.85
N LEU A 56 2.05 -5.77 3.56
CA LEU A 56 3.01 -5.17 2.64
C LEU A 56 3.42 -3.76 3.09
N ALA A 57 2.45 -2.92 3.45
CA ALA A 57 2.70 -1.56 3.91
C ALA A 57 3.51 -1.51 5.21
N SER A 58 3.20 -2.40 6.16
CA SER A 58 3.94 -2.53 7.42
C SER A 58 5.37 -3.01 7.19
N THR A 59 5.56 -3.95 6.27
CA THR A 59 6.89 -4.44 5.85
C THR A 59 7.73 -3.31 5.27
N ALA A 60 7.16 -2.54 4.34
CA ALA A 60 7.83 -1.37 3.76
C ALA A 60 8.16 -0.30 4.81
N GLY A 61 7.25 -0.04 5.74
CA GLY A 61 7.47 0.87 6.87
C GLY A 61 8.61 0.43 7.79
N ILE A 62 8.66 -0.85 8.17
CA ILE A 62 9.75 -1.39 9.00
C ILE A 62 11.09 -1.34 8.24
N ALA A 63 11.10 -1.72 6.96
CA ALA A 63 12.30 -1.61 6.13
C ALA A 63 12.82 -0.17 6.05
N ALA A 64 11.91 0.80 5.84
CA ALA A 64 12.24 2.22 5.84
C ALA A 64 12.78 2.69 7.19
N PHE A 65 12.17 2.27 8.30
CA PHE A 65 12.69 2.55 9.64
C PHE A 65 14.11 2.03 9.81
N MET A 66 14.39 0.78 9.43
CA MET A 66 15.72 0.17 9.56
C MET A 66 16.76 0.91 8.74
N VAL A 67 16.44 1.25 7.48
CA VAL A 67 17.36 2.00 6.61
C VAL A 67 17.61 3.41 7.13
N SER A 68 16.55 4.16 7.46
CA SER A 68 16.67 5.54 7.96
C SER A 68 17.31 5.59 9.34
N SER A 69 17.11 4.58 10.17
CA SER A 69 17.74 4.50 11.49
C SER A 69 19.23 4.13 11.43
N ALA A 70 19.72 3.53 10.35
CA ALA A 70 21.15 3.31 10.17
C ALA A 70 21.87 4.54 9.59
N ARG A 71 21.15 5.40 8.84
CA ARG A 71 21.74 6.58 8.18
C ARG A 71 21.93 7.75 9.15
N ARG A 72 23.06 8.43 9.00
CA ARG A 72 23.40 9.70 9.66
C ARG A 72 23.70 10.71 8.56
N GLU A 73 22.64 11.29 8.01
CA GLU A 73 22.75 12.30 6.94
C GLU A 73 22.12 13.58 7.46
N THR A 74 22.85 14.70 7.37
CA THR A 74 22.31 16.03 7.68
C THR A 74 21.41 16.48 6.54
N LEU A 75 20.21 16.94 6.88
CA LEU A 75 19.27 17.46 5.90
C LEU A 75 19.54 18.94 5.62
N THR A 76 19.36 19.34 4.37
CA THR A 76 19.23 20.76 4.02
C THR A 76 17.83 21.26 4.37
N ASP A 77 17.67 22.56 4.61
CA ASP A 77 16.38 23.16 5.02
C ASP A 77 15.22 22.79 4.10
N THR A 78 15.46 22.76 2.78
CA THR A 78 14.44 22.40 1.77
C THR A 78 14.06 20.93 1.85
N THR A 79 15.03 20.04 2.10
CA THR A 79 14.79 18.60 2.28
C THR A 79 14.10 18.32 3.62
N GLN A 80 14.46 19.06 4.66
CA GLN A 80 13.83 18.99 5.99
C GLN A 80 12.37 19.44 5.94
N SER A 81 12.07 20.49 5.17
CA SER A 81 10.69 20.96 4.93
C SER A 81 9.84 19.89 4.23
N ALA A 82 10.38 19.23 3.19
CA ALA A 82 9.70 18.13 2.52
C ALA A 82 9.44 16.93 3.45
N ALA A 83 10.41 16.58 4.31
CA ALA A 83 10.23 15.55 5.33
C ALA A 83 9.16 15.96 6.38
N SER A 84 9.12 17.24 6.76
CA SER A 84 8.14 17.76 7.73
C SER A 84 6.71 17.70 7.18
N LEU A 85 6.54 17.97 5.89
CA LEU A 85 5.26 17.76 5.19
C LEU A 85 4.80 16.30 5.30
N LEU A 86 5.69 15.34 5.05
CA LEU A 86 5.38 13.90 5.19
C LEU A 86 4.99 13.53 6.62
N VAL A 87 5.64 14.09 7.64
CA VAL A 87 5.25 13.82 9.03
C VAL A 87 3.85 14.36 9.35
N ARG A 88 3.49 15.53 8.80
CA ARG A 88 2.20 16.18 9.04
C ARG A 88 1.06 15.53 8.26
N ILE A 89 1.27 15.19 7.00
CA ILE A 89 0.22 14.73 6.07
C ILE A 89 0.25 13.21 5.87
N GLY A 90 1.41 12.56 6.03
CA GLY A 90 1.59 11.12 5.80
C GLY A 90 0.59 10.21 6.52
N PRO A 91 0.29 10.41 7.82
CA PRO A 91 -0.72 9.61 8.51
C PRO A 91 -2.10 9.68 7.87
N TRP A 92 -2.48 10.87 7.39
CA TRP A 92 -3.75 11.09 6.69
C TRP A 92 -3.74 10.43 5.32
N ALA A 93 -2.65 10.55 4.56
CA ALA A 93 -2.48 9.91 3.26
C ALA A 93 -2.55 8.37 3.37
N VAL A 94 -1.93 7.79 4.39
CA VAL A 94 -2.01 6.36 4.68
C VAL A 94 -3.44 5.96 5.08
N GLY A 95 -4.04 6.68 6.04
CA GLY A 95 -5.38 6.35 6.55
C GLY A 95 -6.47 6.43 5.49
N VAL A 96 -6.49 7.49 4.67
CA VAL A 96 -7.47 7.66 3.59
C VAL A 96 -7.29 6.61 2.49
N THR A 97 -6.06 6.21 2.19
CA THR A 97 -5.76 5.12 1.24
C THR A 97 -6.25 3.77 1.77
N ILE A 98 -6.09 3.50 3.07
CA ILE A 98 -6.62 2.28 3.72
C ILE A 98 -8.16 2.24 3.61
N VAL A 99 -8.84 3.36 3.88
CA VAL A 99 -10.31 3.43 3.75
C VAL A 99 -10.73 3.20 2.30
N GLN A 100 -10.05 3.81 1.33
CA GLN A 100 -10.35 3.62 -0.09
C GLN A 100 -10.17 2.15 -0.52
N LEU A 101 -9.13 1.48 -0.02
CA LEU A 101 -8.84 0.07 -0.25
C LEU A 101 -9.94 -0.84 0.31
N ILE A 102 -10.36 -0.59 1.55
CA ILE A 102 -11.49 -1.25 2.22
C ILE A 102 -12.75 -1.12 1.36
N LEU A 103 -13.10 0.10 0.92
CA LEU A 103 -14.26 0.33 0.06
C LEU A 103 -14.15 -0.42 -1.28
N GLY A 104 -12.97 -0.40 -1.91
CA GLY A 104 -12.72 -1.09 -3.19
C GLY A 104 -12.84 -2.61 -3.06
N ALA A 105 -12.31 -3.18 -1.98
CA ALA A 105 -12.46 -4.61 -1.69
C ALA A 105 -13.94 -4.95 -1.37
N GLY A 106 -14.65 -4.07 -0.67
CA GLY A 106 -16.08 -4.24 -0.38
C GLY A 106 -16.93 -4.27 -1.65
N TYR A 107 -16.67 -3.36 -2.59
CA TYR A 107 -17.33 -3.38 -3.89
C TYR A 107 -17.06 -4.69 -4.64
N ARG A 108 -15.81 -5.16 -4.73
CA ARG A 108 -15.48 -6.42 -5.43
C ARG A 108 -16.21 -7.65 -4.89
N HIS A 109 -16.56 -7.65 -3.61
CA HIS A 109 -17.17 -8.80 -2.94
C HIS A 109 -18.69 -8.71 -2.81
N THR A 110 -19.28 -7.52 -2.95
CA THR A 110 -20.73 -7.31 -2.76
C THR A 110 -21.42 -6.76 -4.00
N SER A 111 -20.67 -6.30 -4.99
CA SER A 111 -21.17 -5.57 -6.16
C SER A 111 -22.03 -4.35 -5.80
N SER A 112 -21.89 -3.80 -4.58
CA SER A 112 -22.70 -2.69 -4.08
C SER A 112 -22.36 -1.37 -4.79
N HIS A 113 -23.35 -0.77 -5.48
CA HIS A 113 -23.18 0.54 -6.13
C HIS A 113 -22.87 1.67 -5.15
N LEU A 114 -23.36 1.58 -3.90
CA LEU A 114 -23.02 2.56 -2.86
C LEU A 114 -21.52 2.50 -2.54
N LEU A 115 -20.96 1.30 -2.36
CA LEU A 115 -19.53 1.13 -2.09
C LEU A 115 -18.68 1.57 -3.28
N LEU A 116 -19.14 1.34 -4.52
CA LEU A 116 -18.48 1.86 -5.73
C LEU A 116 -18.46 3.40 -5.74
N GLY A 117 -19.60 4.04 -5.47
CA GLY A 117 -19.69 5.50 -5.42
C GLY A 117 -18.78 6.11 -4.35
N LEU A 118 -18.79 5.54 -3.14
CA LEU A 118 -17.89 5.95 -2.07
C LEU A 118 -16.41 5.71 -2.41
N HIS A 119 -16.08 4.56 -3.02
CA HIS A 119 -14.73 4.27 -3.48
C HIS A 119 -14.24 5.28 -4.52
N ALA A 120 -15.08 5.63 -5.50
CA ALA A 120 -14.76 6.61 -6.54
C ALA A 120 -14.58 8.02 -5.95
N LEU A 121 -15.46 8.45 -5.04
CA LEU A 121 -15.31 9.73 -4.34
C LEU A 121 -14.01 9.77 -3.52
N MET A 122 -13.72 8.71 -2.78
CA MET A 122 -12.49 8.60 -1.99
C MET A 122 -11.24 8.53 -2.87
N ALA A 123 -11.33 8.00 -4.10
CA ALA A 123 -10.22 8.03 -5.05
C ALA A 123 -9.81 9.47 -5.43
N LEU A 124 -10.75 10.42 -5.45
CA LEU A 124 -10.42 11.84 -5.64
C LEU A 124 -9.64 12.40 -4.44
N GLY A 125 -10.06 12.05 -3.22
CA GLY A 125 -9.37 12.45 -1.99
C GLY A 125 -7.96 11.86 -1.88
N VAL A 126 -7.81 10.57 -2.18
CA VAL A 126 -6.52 9.88 -2.26
C VAL A 126 -5.65 10.49 -3.35
N GLY A 127 -6.22 10.75 -4.54
CA GLY A 127 -5.53 11.44 -5.63
C GLY A 127 -4.98 12.79 -5.19
N ALA A 128 -5.81 13.64 -4.59
CA ALA A 128 -5.42 14.96 -4.12
C ALA A 128 -4.32 14.91 -3.06
N ILE A 129 -4.45 14.08 -2.02
CA ILE A 129 -3.45 14.01 -0.95
C ILE A 129 -2.11 13.42 -1.42
N VAL A 130 -2.14 12.42 -2.31
CA VAL A 130 -0.92 11.85 -2.89
C VAL A 130 -0.23 12.84 -3.82
N LEU A 131 -0.98 13.63 -4.58
CA LEU A 131 -0.42 14.72 -5.38
C LEU A 131 0.20 15.81 -4.50
N ILE A 132 -0.45 16.23 -3.41
CA ILE A 132 0.12 17.19 -2.45
C ILE A 132 1.45 16.68 -1.89
N VAL A 133 1.49 15.41 -1.46
CA VAL A 133 2.72 14.78 -0.98
C VAL A 133 3.76 14.75 -2.09
N GLY A 134 3.41 14.21 -3.26
CA GLY A 134 4.32 14.05 -4.40
C GLY A 134 4.94 15.37 -4.85
N ILE A 135 4.13 16.41 -5.02
CA ILE A 135 4.58 17.77 -5.37
C ILE A 135 5.44 18.36 -4.26
N GLY A 136 5.05 18.18 -2.99
CA GLY A 136 5.86 18.64 -1.86
C GLY A 136 7.25 18.01 -1.82
N LEU A 137 7.37 16.73 -2.20
CA LEU A 137 8.68 16.06 -2.33
C LEU A 137 9.53 16.59 -3.49
N LEU A 138 8.91 17.18 -4.53
CA LEU A 138 9.66 17.88 -5.57
C LEU A 138 10.31 19.18 -5.06
N GLY A 139 9.91 19.68 -3.89
CA GLY A 139 10.54 20.82 -3.22
C GLY A 139 11.88 20.48 -2.55
N ALA A 140 12.23 19.21 -2.44
CA ALA A 140 13.51 18.81 -1.86
C ALA A 140 14.70 19.25 -2.73
N ASP A 141 15.85 19.35 -2.08
CA ASP A 141 17.10 19.81 -2.66
C ASP A 141 17.53 18.97 -3.88
N ARG A 142 18.00 19.61 -4.94
CA ARG A 142 18.48 18.91 -6.15
C ARG A 142 19.98 18.61 -6.12
N ASP A 143 20.73 19.31 -5.30
CA ASP A 143 22.19 19.28 -5.29
C ASP A 143 22.69 18.19 -4.32
N THR A 144 21.89 17.80 -3.33
CA THR A 144 22.22 16.68 -2.43
C THR A 144 21.72 15.31 -2.94
N PRO A 145 22.45 14.21 -2.68
CA PRO A 145 21.99 12.86 -3.02
C PRO A 145 20.65 12.48 -2.39
N MET A 146 20.42 12.88 -1.13
CA MET A 146 19.16 12.62 -0.42
C MET A 146 18.01 13.39 -1.06
N GLY A 147 18.17 14.68 -1.31
CA GLY A 147 17.13 15.48 -1.93
C GLY A 147 16.75 14.98 -3.33
N ARG A 148 17.73 14.56 -4.17
CA ARG A 148 17.43 13.91 -5.46
C ARG A 148 16.61 12.62 -5.31
N ARG A 149 16.91 11.79 -4.31
CA ARG A 149 16.12 10.58 -4.03
C ARG A 149 14.69 10.97 -3.61
N THR A 150 14.54 11.93 -2.71
CA THR A 150 13.23 12.44 -2.27
C THR A 150 12.41 12.94 -3.45
N ARG A 151 13.00 13.74 -4.35
CA ARG A 151 12.31 14.21 -5.58
C ARG A 151 11.89 13.05 -6.49
N ARG A 152 12.75 12.06 -6.70
CA ARG A 152 12.43 10.86 -7.52
C ARG A 152 11.25 10.09 -6.93
N LEU A 153 11.19 9.96 -5.61
CA LEU A 153 10.05 9.32 -4.93
C LEU A 153 8.77 10.17 -5.06
N GLY A 154 8.89 11.50 -5.06
CA GLY A 154 7.79 12.41 -5.40
C GLY A 154 7.24 12.20 -6.81
N VAL A 155 8.13 12.14 -7.82
CA VAL A 155 7.74 11.81 -9.21
C VAL A 155 7.10 10.43 -9.29
N ALA A 156 7.66 9.43 -8.61
CA ALA A 156 7.12 8.08 -8.60
C ALA A 156 5.71 8.03 -8.01
N LEU A 157 5.44 8.77 -6.93
CA LEU A 157 4.09 8.88 -6.34
C LEU A 157 3.09 9.52 -7.32
N ILE A 158 3.47 10.63 -7.96
CA ILE A 158 2.62 11.31 -8.95
C ILE A 158 2.29 10.36 -10.11
N ALA A 159 3.32 9.73 -10.69
CA ALA A 159 3.13 8.79 -11.79
C ALA A 159 2.26 7.60 -11.36
N ALA A 160 2.54 7.01 -10.18
CA ALA A 160 1.81 5.88 -9.67
C ALA A 160 0.33 6.21 -9.45
N VAL A 161 -0.01 7.35 -8.85
CA VAL A 161 -1.42 7.71 -8.62
C VAL A 161 -2.16 8.04 -9.92
N SER A 162 -1.49 8.67 -10.89
CA SER A 162 -2.07 8.90 -12.21
C SER A 162 -2.38 7.57 -12.93
N VAL A 163 -1.42 6.64 -12.93
CA VAL A 163 -1.62 5.30 -13.50
C VAL A 163 -2.72 4.54 -12.74
N GLN A 164 -2.76 4.65 -11.41
CA GLN A 164 -3.77 3.98 -10.57
C GLN A 164 -5.20 4.40 -10.94
N VAL A 165 -5.42 5.69 -11.20
CA VAL A 165 -6.73 6.20 -11.63
C VAL A 165 -7.09 5.64 -13.01
N LEU A 166 -6.17 5.67 -13.97
CA LEU A 166 -6.39 5.11 -15.31
C LEU A 166 -6.69 3.61 -15.27
N LEU A 167 -5.93 2.86 -14.47
CA LEU A 167 -6.17 1.42 -14.26
C LEU A 167 -7.55 1.18 -13.61
N GLY A 168 -7.96 2.02 -12.66
CA GLY A 168 -9.25 1.90 -11.98
C GLY A 168 -10.44 2.14 -12.91
N ILE A 169 -10.37 3.20 -13.72
CA ILE A 169 -11.40 3.48 -14.75
C ILE A 169 -11.46 2.34 -15.76
N THR A 170 -10.29 1.89 -16.27
CA THR A 170 -10.23 0.81 -17.25
C THR A 170 -10.80 -0.49 -16.68
N ALA A 171 -10.40 -0.87 -15.46
CA ALA A 171 -10.91 -2.06 -14.78
C ALA A 171 -12.43 -1.99 -14.58
N LEU A 172 -12.97 -0.83 -14.17
CA LEU A 172 -14.41 -0.64 -14.02
C LEU A 172 -15.13 -0.85 -15.36
N THR A 173 -14.65 -0.24 -16.45
CA THR A 173 -15.29 -0.39 -17.77
C THR A 173 -15.29 -1.84 -18.26
N LEU A 174 -14.18 -2.57 -18.06
CA LEU A 174 -14.07 -3.97 -18.46
C LEU A 174 -15.00 -4.87 -17.65
N VAL A 175 -15.04 -4.69 -16.33
CA VAL A 175 -15.89 -5.48 -15.43
C VAL A 175 -17.37 -5.18 -15.65
N SER A 176 -17.76 -3.91 -15.83
CA SER A 176 -19.15 -3.53 -16.04
C SER A 176 -19.71 -3.88 -17.42
N SER A 177 -18.84 -4.15 -18.41
CA SER A 177 -19.26 -4.55 -19.76
C SER A 177 -19.42 -6.07 -19.92
N GLY A 178 -18.94 -6.85 -18.94
CA GLY A 178 -19.02 -8.31 -18.96
C GLY A 178 -20.35 -8.84 -18.43
N PRO A 179 -20.73 -10.09 -18.78
CA PRO A 179 -21.85 -10.77 -18.11
C PRO A 179 -21.54 -10.98 -16.63
N SER A 180 -22.56 -10.98 -15.77
CA SER A 180 -22.41 -11.34 -14.35
C SER A 180 -21.88 -12.77 -14.24
N ARG A 181 -20.70 -12.94 -13.63
CA ARG A 181 -20.06 -14.26 -13.41
C ARG A 181 -20.04 -14.57 -11.91
N PRO A 182 -20.79 -15.58 -11.43
CA PRO A 182 -20.63 -16.05 -10.06
C PRO A 182 -19.22 -16.64 -9.88
N ILE A 183 -18.68 -16.56 -8.66
CA ILE A 183 -17.38 -17.15 -8.32
C ILE A 183 -17.55 -18.67 -8.31
N PRO A 184 -16.83 -19.43 -9.17
CA PRO A 184 -16.97 -20.88 -9.22
C PRO A 184 -16.56 -21.53 -7.90
N GLN A 185 -17.32 -22.53 -7.45
CA GLN A 185 -16.89 -23.38 -6.34
C GLN A 185 -15.75 -24.32 -6.76
N SER A 186 -15.05 -24.91 -5.80
CA SER A 186 -13.94 -25.84 -6.07
C SER A 186 -14.35 -27.03 -6.94
N THR A 187 -15.60 -27.48 -6.83
CA THR A 187 -16.20 -28.54 -7.65
C THR A 187 -16.57 -28.10 -9.06
N GLU A 188 -16.73 -26.79 -9.28
CA GLU A 188 -17.16 -26.18 -10.55
C GLU A 188 -15.96 -25.65 -11.37
N LEU A 189 -14.74 -25.71 -10.80
CA LEU A 189 -13.54 -25.15 -11.41
C LEU A 189 -13.22 -25.75 -12.80
N ALA A 190 -13.57 -27.03 -13.01
CA ALA A 190 -13.34 -27.73 -14.28
C ALA A 190 -14.24 -27.20 -15.41
N GLU A 191 -15.41 -26.66 -15.07
CA GLU A 191 -16.42 -26.15 -16.00
C GLU A 191 -16.43 -24.61 -16.06
N ALA A 192 -15.65 -23.97 -15.18
CA ALA A 192 -15.57 -22.52 -15.10
C ALA A 192 -15.01 -21.91 -16.39
N HIS A 193 -15.76 -20.99 -16.99
CA HIS A 193 -15.26 -20.21 -18.11
C HIS A 193 -14.09 -19.32 -17.66
N PRO A 194 -13.00 -19.28 -18.45
CA PRO A 194 -11.84 -18.46 -18.10
C PRO A 194 -12.21 -16.98 -18.08
N LEU A 195 -11.65 -16.26 -17.10
CA LEU A 195 -11.76 -14.80 -17.06
C LEU A 195 -11.02 -14.19 -18.27
N PRO A 196 -11.59 -13.16 -18.92
CA PRO A 196 -10.88 -12.45 -19.98
C PRO A 196 -9.54 -11.94 -19.47
N ALA A 197 -8.45 -12.27 -20.19
CA ALA A 197 -7.09 -11.98 -19.75
C ALA A 197 -6.86 -10.48 -19.47
N LEU A 198 -7.48 -9.60 -20.27
CA LEU A 198 -7.40 -8.16 -20.06
C LEU A 198 -8.10 -7.71 -18.78
N GLU A 199 -9.30 -8.23 -18.49
CA GLU A 199 -10.03 -7.91 -17.26
C GLU A 199 -9.20 -8.33 -16.03
N ALA A 200 -8.67 -9.55 -16.04
CA ALA A 200 -7.82 -10.06 -14.97
C ALA A 200 -6.52 -9.25 -14.83
N ALA A 201 -5.88 -8.87 -15.94
CA ALA A 201 -4.64 -8.09 -15.92
C ALA A 201 -4.86 -6.67 -15.35
N PHE A 202 -5.87 -5.93 -15.81
CA PHE A 202 -6.13 -4.57 -15.34
C PHE A 202 -6.62 -4.52 -13.90
N THR A 203 -7.51 -5.42 -13.50
CA THR A 203 -7.97 -5.51 -12.10
C THR A 203 -6.83 -5.87 -11.16
N THR A 204 -5.95 -6.80 -11.55
CA THR A 204 -4.76 -7.18 -10.79
C THR A 204 -3.74 -6.06 -10.72
N ALA A 205 -3.45 -5.40 -11.84
CA ALA A 205 -2.53 -4.26 -11.90
C ALA A 205 -3.02 -3.10 -11.03
N HIS A 206 -4.31 -2.77 -11.09
CA HIS A 206 -4.94 -1.75 -10.24
C HIS A 206 -4.81 -2.10 -8.76
N GLN A 207 -5.03 -3.36 -8.37
CA GLN A 207 -4.86 -3.80 -6.99
C GLN A 207 -3.41 -3.74 -6.53
N ALA A 208 -2.49 -4.25 -7.33
CA ALA A 208 -1.07 -4.30 -7.01
C ALA A 208 -0.47 -2.88 -6.88
N LEU A 209 -0.81 -1.98 -7.80
CA LEU A 209 -0.33 -0.60 -7.76
C LEU A 209 -0.93 0.18 -6.58
N GLY A 210 -2.21 -0.03 -6.25
CA GLY A 210 -2.83 0.52 -5.04
C GLY A 210 -2.10 0.09 -3.77
N ALA A 211 -1.75 -1.19 -3.65
CA ALA A 211 -0.96 -1.72 -2.53
C ALA A 211 0.46 -1.11 -2.49
N ALA A 212 1.10 -0.95 -3.66
CA ALA A 212 2.41 -0.33 -3.77
C ALA A 212 2.41 1.15 -3.36
N ILE A 213 1.38 1.92 -3.72
CA ILE A 213 1.20 3.32 -3.28
C ILE A 213 1.08 3.38 -1.75
N LEU A 214 0.22 2.54 -1.15
CA LEU A 214 0.07 2.47 0.30
C LEU A 214 1.40 2.13 1.00
N ALA A 215 2.15 1.17 0.47
CA ALA A 215 3.43 0.77 1.00
C ALA A 215 4.48 1.88 0.88
N LEU A 216 4.54 2.57 -0.26
CA LEU A 216 5.44 3.69 -0.48
C LEU A 216 5.13 4.87 0.44
N LEU A 217 3.85 5.25 0.59
CA LEU A 217 3.43 6.30 1.52
C LEU A 217 3.82 5.95 2.96
N SER A 218 3.60 4.71 3.38
CA SER A 218 3.96 4.22 4.72
C SER A 218 5.47 4.28 4.94
N ALA A 219 6.26 3.80 3.98
CA ALA A 219 7.71 3.87 4.02
C ALA A 219 8.23 5.31 4.09
N LEU A 220 7.71 6.22 3.26
CA LEU A 220 8.09 7.62 3.22
C LEU A 220 7.75 8.34 4.54
N PHE A 221 6.55 8.12 5.08
CA PHE A 221 6.15 8.68 6.38
C PHE A 221 7.09 8.22 7.49
N VAL A 222 7.36 6.91 7.58
CA VAL A 222 8.23 6.34 8.62
C VAL A 222 9.67 6.82 8.46
N ALA A 223 10.19 6.86 7.23
CA ALA A 223 11.52 7.38 6.94
C ALA A 223 11.66 8.84 7.39
N ALA A 224 10.73 9.72 6.97
CA ALA A 224 10.73 11.14 7.31
C ALA A 224 10.66 11.35 8.84
N ARG A 225 9.76 10.65 9.52
CA ARG A 225 9.63 10.71 10.98
C ARG A 225 10.88 10.23 11.70
N THR A 226 11.57 9.24 11.16
CA THR A 226 12.78 8.67 11.77
C THR A 226 13.96 9.61 11.60
N THR A 227 14.12 10.20 10.42
CA THR A 227 15.20 11.17 10.15
C THR A 227 15.03 12.44 10.98
N LEU A 228 13.84 13.05 10.98
CA LEU A 228 13.60 14.31 11.70
C LEU A 228 13.66 14.22 13.23
N ARG A 229 13.59 13.02 13.81
CA ARG A 229 13.74 12.84 15.27
C ARG A 229 15.20 12.84 15.73
N ARG A 230 16.15 12.91 14.79
CA ARG A 230 17.59 12.83 15.04
C ARG A 230 18.31 14.15 14.83
N ASP A 231 17.76 15.00 13.97
CA ASP A 231 18.15 16.39 13.82
C ASP A 231 17.64 17.20 15.03
#